data_AF-A0A0R3UP38-F1
#
_entry.id   AF-A0A0R3UP38-F1
#
_cell.length_a   1.000
_cell.length_b   1.000
_cell.length_c   1.000
_cell.angle_alpha   90.00
_cell.angle_beta   90.00
_cell.angle_gamma   90.00
#
_symmetry.space_group_name_H-M   'P 1'
#
loop_
_entity.id
_entity.type
_entity.pdbx_description
1 polymer ?
#
loop_
_entity_poly.entity_id
_entity_poly.type
_entity_poly.pdbx_seq_one_letter_code
_entity_poly.pdbx_strand_id
1 'polypeptide(L)' 'MQCTGVLYDRAGVPEVIEIAVPVATGSGDTSSSDMIQPLAELRQQINETITAKIGSTAVKQDTPDDEENQADT' A
#
# COMPACT_ATOMS: atom_id res chain seq x y z
N MET A 1 3.45 0.06 -19.07
CA MET A 1 2.97 1.39 -18.64
C MET A 1 3.10 1.47 -17.12
N GLN A 2 3.11 2.66 -16.53
CA GLN A 2 3.23 2.85 -15.08
C GLN A 2 2.17 3.83 -14.60
N CYS A 3 1.54 3.54 -13.46
CA CYS A 3 0.67 4.45 -12.75
C CYS A 3 1.42 5.02 -11.55
N THR A 4 1.41 6.34 -11.43
CA THR A 4 1.99 7.08 -10.32
C THR A 4 0.88 7.73 -9.51
N GLY A 5 0.94 7.60 -8.18
CA GLY A 5 0.01 8.25 -7.25
C GLY A 5 0.75 8.88 -6.08
N VAL A 6 0.05 9.67 -5.29
CA VAL A 6 0.56 10.23 -4.03
C VAL A 6 -0.38 9.81 -2.91
N LEU A 7 0.18 9.16 -1.89
CA LEU A 7 -0.51 8.89 -0.63
C LEU A 7 -0.14 9.99 0.36
N TYR A 8 -1.09 10.39 1.19
CA TYR A 8 -0.86 11.32 2.29
C TYR A 8 -1.08 10.58 3.60
N ASP A 9 -0.13 10.68 4.52
CA ASP A 9 -0.33 10.18 5.87
C ASP A 9 -1.27 11.11 6.69
N ARG A 10 -1.50 10.78 7.96
CA ARG A 10 -2.34 11.60 8.84
C ARG A 10 -1.76 13.00 9.12
N ALA A 11 -0.45 13.17 9.00
CA ALA A 11 0.23 14.46 9.16
C ALA A 11 0.23 15.27 7.85
N GLY A 12 -0.30 14.72 6.75
CA GLY A 12 -0.31 15.34 5.44
C GLY A 12 1.03 15.24 4.71
N VAL A 13 1.94 14.36 5.15
CA VAL A 13 3.21 14.12 4.48
C VAL A 13 2.95 13.32 3.20
N PRO A 14 3.36 13.82 2.03
CA PRO A 14 3.16 13.11 0.77
C PRO A 14 4.20 12.00 0.60
N GLU A 15 3.74 10.86 0.10
CA GLU A 15 4.58 9.75 -0.33
C GLU A 15 4.17 9.32 -1.75
N VAL A 16 5.14 9.29 -2.65
CA VAL A 16 4.91 8.85 -4.02
C VAL A 16 4.83 7.32 -4.07
N ILE A 17 3.79 6.80 -4.72
CA ILE A 17 3.64 5.39 -5.04
C ILE A 17 3.71 5.16 -6.53
N GLU A 18 4.39 4.08 -6.90
CA GLU A 18 4.65 3.69 -8.27
C GLU A 18 4.18 2.26 -8.47
N ILE A 19 3.27 2.04 -9.41
CA ILE A 19 2.68 0.73 -9.67
C ILE A 19 2.80 0.44 -11.16
N ALA A 20 3.43 -0.70 -11.48
CA ALA A 20 3.53 -1.16 -12.85
C ALA A 20 2.16 -1.58 -13.36
N VAL A 21 1.70 -0.99 -14.47
CA VAL A 21 0.41 -1.36 -15.07
C VAL A 21 0.61 -2.68 -15.82
N PRO A 22 -0.11 -3.75 -15.44
CA PRO A 22 -0.08 -4.99 -16.17
C PRO A 22 -0.54 -4.71 -17.60
N VAL A 23 0.16 -5.25 -18.60
CA VAL A 23 -0.27 -5.17 -19.99
C VAL A 23 -0.73 -6.55 -20.42
N ALA A 24 -1.91 -6.64 -21.03
CA ALA A 24 -2.39 -7.89 -21.59
C ALA A 24 -1.39 -8.34 -22.67
N THR A 25 -0.81 -9.53 -22.52
CA THR A 25 0.10 -10.12 -23.49
C THR A 25 -0.72 -10.76 -24.61
N GLY A 26 -1.39 -9.93 -25.42
CA GLY A 26 -2.14 -10.33 -26.60
C GLY A 26 -1.60 -9.60 -27.82
N SER A 27 -1.07 -10.35 -28.79
CA SER A 27 -0.59 -9.82 -30.07
C SER A 27 -1.78 -9.50 -30.98
N GLY A 28 -2.41 -8.36 -30.77
CA GLY A 28 -3.56 -7.90 -31.56
C GLY A 28 -4.26 -6.77 -30.84
N ASP A 29 -4.84 -5.84 -31.61
CA ASP A 29 -5.50 -4.60 -31.14
C ASP A 29 -6.14 -4.76 -29.76
N THR A 30 -5.57 -4.07 -28.76
CA THR A 30 -6.08 -4.12 -27.39
C THR A 30 -7.48 -3.54 -27.36
N SER A 31 -8.49 -4.41 -27.21
CA SER A 31 -9.87 -3.99 -26.99
C SER A 31 -10.03 -3.56 -25.53
N SER A 32 -10.96 -2.64 -25.25
CA SER A 32 -11.30 -2.25 -23.87
C SER A 32 -11.72 -3.45 -23.00
N SER A 33 -12.19 -4.54 -23.60
CA SER A 33 -12.48 -5.82 -22.91
C SER A 33 -11.23 -6.49 -22.35
N ASP A 34 -10.09 -6.34 -23.03
CA ASP A 34 -8.82 -6.97 -22.65
C ASP A 34 -8.16 -6.24 -21.49
N MET A 35 -8.67 -5.06 -21.12
CA MET A 35 -8.24 -4.29 -19.96
C MET A 35 -8.87 -4.76 -18.65
N ILE A 36 -9.92 -5.59 -18.67
CA ILE A 36 -10.61 -6.03 -17.44
C ILE A 36 -9.67 -6.80 -16.51
N GLN A 37 -8.88 -7.73 -17.05
CA GLN A 37 -7.93 -8.51 -16.26
C GLN A 37 -6.76 -7.65 -15.74
N PRO A 38 -6.08 -6.85 -16.57
CA PRO A 38 -5.08 -5.88 -16.11
C PRO A 38 -5.58 -4.90 -15.04
N LEU A 39 -6.84 -4.45 -15.13
CA LEU A 39 -7.44 -3.55 -14.13
C LEU A 39 -7.65 -4.26 -12.79
N ALA A 40 -8.07 -5.53 -12.80
CA ALA A 40 -8.23 -6.30 -11.58
C ALA A 40 -6.88 -6.54 -10.89
N GLU A 41 -5.84 -6.87 -11.66
CA GLU A 41 -4.47 -7.03 -11.19
C GLU A 41 -3.89 -5.71 -10.65
N LEU A 42 -4.10 -4.59 -11.35
CA LEU A 42 -3.69 -3.26 -10.90
C LEU A 42 -4.37 -2.88 -9.57
N ARG A 43 -5.68 -3.16 -9.43
CA ARG A 43 -6.42 -2.93 -8.18
C ARG A 43 -5.83 -3.74 -7.02
N GLN A 44 -5.46 -4.99 -7.27
CA GLN A 44 -4.83 -5.83 -6.27
C GLN A 44 -3.47 -5.26 -5.82
N GLN A 45 -2.63 -4.86 -6.77
CA GLN A 45 -1.32 -4.26 -6.46
C GLN A 45 -1.42 -2.95 -5.69
N ILE A 46 -2.43 -2.11 -5.99
CA ILE A 46 -2.74 -0.90 -5.21
C ILE A 46 -3.03 -1.27 -3.76
N ASN A 47 -3.93 -2.24 -3.55
CA ASN A 47 -4.34 -2.65 -2.22
C ASN A 47 -3.16 -3.25 -1.42
N GLU A 48 -2.34 -4.09 -2.04
CA GLU A 48 -1.15 -4.68 -1.40
C GLU A 48 -0.14 -3.60 -1.02
N THR A 49 0.14 -2.65 -1.92
CA THR A 49 1.06 -1.52 -1.67
C THR A 49 0.58 -0.67 -0.49
N ILE A 50 -0.70 -0.30 -0.48
CA ILE A 50 -1.29 0.49 0.62
C ILE A 50 -1.28 -0.31 1.92
N THR A 51 -1.67 -1.59 1.88
CA THR A 51 -1.72 -2.46 3.07
C THR A 51 -0.33 -2.67 3.66
N ALA A 52 0.70 -2.91 2.84
CA ALA A 52 2.07 -3.04 3.29
C ALA A 52 2.55 -1.75 3.99
N LYS A 53 2.19 -0.58 3.45
CA LYS A 53 2.53 0.72 4.05
C LYS A 53 1.82 0.96 5.39
N ILE A 54 0.52 0.65 5.48
CA ILE A 54 -0.24 0.74 6.74
C ILE A 54 0.31 -0.27 7.76
N GLY A 55 0.56 -1.51 7.35
CA GLY A 55 1.11 -2.55 8.21
C GLY A 55 2.53 -2.23 8.69
N SER A 56 3.35 -1.58 7.86
CA SER A 56 4.68 -1.11 8.22
C SER A 56 4.66 0.09 9.19
N THR A 57 3.61 0.92 9.14
CA THR A 57 3.40 2.02 10.11
C THR A 57 2.69 1.57 11.39
N ALA A 58 2.10 0.37 11.42
CA ALA A 58 1.48 -0.23 12.60
C ALA A 58 2.48 -0.92 13.56
N VAL A 59 3.78 -0.98 13.22
CA VAL A 59 4.80 -1.55 14.11
C VAL A 59 5.30 -0.49 15.09
N LYS A 60 4.89 -0.68 16.35
CA LYS A 60 5.36 -0.10 17.62
C LYS A 60 5.09 1.40 17.84
N GLN A 61 3.96 1.69 18.48
CA GLN A 61 4.08 2.54 19.66
C GLN A 61 4.77 1.69 20.73
N ASP A 62 6.05 1.94 20.97
CA ASP A 62 6.70 1.59 22.24
C ASP A 62 5.82 2.18 23.36
N THR A 63 5.05 1.33 24.03
CA THR A 63 4.63 1.62 25.40
C THR A 63 5.88 1.52 26.26
N PRO A 64 6.39 2.60 26.87
CA PRO A 64 7.18 2.45 28.07
C PRO A 64 6.22 1.86 29.11
N ASP A 65 6.32 0.56 29.33
CA ASP A 65 5.76 -0.05 30.53
C ASP A 65 6.60 0.49 31.68
N ASP A 66 6.10 1.58 32.29
CA ASP A 66 6.46 2.02 33.63
C ASP A 66 6.15 0.87 34.60
N GLU A 67 7.05 -0.11 34.72
CA GLU A 67 7.13 -0.94 35.91
C GLU A 67 7.89 -0.16 37.01
N GLU A 68 7.26 0.91 37.49
CA GLU A 68 7.52 1.40 38.85
C GLU A 68 6.35 0.97 39.74
N ASN A 69 6.71 0.40 40.89
CA ASN A 69 5.93 0.37 42.12
C ASN A 69 5.04 -0.86 42.38
N GLN A 70 5.66 -1.94 42.90
CA GLN A 70 5.06 -2.68 44.01
C GLN A 70 5.95 -2.58 45.24
N ALA A 71 5.30 -2.10 46.30
CA ALA A 71 5.85 -1.61 47.54
C ALA A 71 6.45 -2.70 48.43
N ASP A 72 7.44 -2.27 49.19
CA ASP A 72 7.84 -2.78 50.50
C ASP A 72 6.63 -2.92 51.45
N THR A 73 6.35 -4.10 52.00
CA THR A 73 5.99 -4.41 53.41
C THR A 73 5.79 -5.91 53.61
#